data_AF-A0AAD3H4Y0-F1
#
_entry.id   AF-A0AAD3H4Y0-F1
#
_cell.length_a   1.000
_cell.length_b   1.000
_cell.length_c   1.000
_cell.angle_alpha   90.00
_cell.angle_beta   90.00
_cell.angle_gamma   90.00
#
_symmetry.space_group_name_H-M   'P 1'
#
loop_
_entity.id
_entity.type
_entity.pdbx_description
1 polymer ?
#
loop_
_entity_poly.entity_id
_entity_poly.type
_entity_poly.pdbx_seq_one_letter_code
_entity_poly.pdbx_strand_id
1 'polypeptide(L)'
;MYQTEYNETCATKSNNDKPKRKASLDFVVKKIREDLSLSRHERALSDLKHEANLLKCFSHQNIIALRNYETNEVGPRDASLVIERVSIDLKEQIPIWKSDEVKIGVNKLLESTLQKEQRKQLQMKKMKIAYEISDVLVYLHSKRQVSSTSFLHLL
;
A
#
# COMPACT_ATOMS: atom_id res chain seq x y z
N MET A 1 28.75 21.01 4.37
CA MET A 1 27.34 20.55 4.33
C MET A 1 27.37 19.23 3.58
N TYR A 2 27.42 18.09 4.28
CA TYR A 2 27.61 16.78 3.66
C TYR A 2 26.26 16.24 3.18
N GLN A 3 26.07 16.16 1.87
CA GLN A 3 24.97 15.40 1.26
C GLN A 3 25.39 13.92 1.28
N THR A 4 24.89 13.15 2.22
CA THR A 4 24.94 11.69 2.15
C THR A 4 23.89 11.21 1.16
N GLU A 5 24.33 10.84 -0.03
CA GLU A 5 23.54 10.08 -0.99
C GLU A 5 23.28 8.67 -0.44
N TYR A 6 22.10 8.43 0.10
CA TYR A 6 21.61 7.10 0.43
C TYR A 6 21.21 6.36 -0.84
N ASN A 7 22.20 5.77 -1.52
CA ASN A 7 21.98 4.81 -2.60
C ASN A 7 21.76 3.40 -2.04
N GLU A 8 20.66 3.19 -1.31
CA GLU A 8 20.16 1.83 -1.06
C GLU A 8 19.45 1.34 -2.33
N THR A 9 20.24 0.77 -3.24
CA THR A 9 19.72 0.00 -4.37
C THR A 9 19.09 -1.27 -3.82
N CYS A 10 17.76 -1.36 -3.88
CA CYS A 10 17.05 -2.60 -3.60
C CYS A 10 17.50 -3.66 -4.60
N ALA A 11 18.43 -4.52 -4.17
CA ALA A 11 19.05 -5.56 -4.97
C ALA A 11 17.96 -6.39 -5.66
N THR A 12 17.86 -6.23 -6.97
CA THR A 12 16.97 -6.98 -7.85
C THR A 12 17.48 -8.42 -7.98
N LYS A 13 17.25 -9.22 -6.94
CA LYS A 13 17.29 -10.67 -7.10
C LYS A 13 16.13 -11.06 -8.02
N SER A 14 16.47 -11.38 -9.26
CA SER A 14 15.59 -12.01 -10.23
C SER A 14 15.10 -13.33 -9.66
N ASN A 15 13.89 -13.33 -9.10
CA ASN A 15 13.21 -14.55 -8.68
C ASN A 15 11.99 -14.72 -9.59
N ASN A 16 12.02 -15.79 -10.38
CA ASN A 16 10.99 -16.21 -11.33
C ASN A 16 9.67 -16.69 -10.67
N ASP A 17 9.52 -16.56 -9.35
CA ASP A 17 8.32 -16.97 -8.59
C ASP A 17 7.54 -15.78 -8.03
N LYS A 18 7.35 -14.72 -8.81
CA LYS A 18 6.42 -13.66 -8.41
C LYS A 18 4.99 -14.16 -8.61
N PRO A 19 4.14 -14.21 -7.57
CA PRO A 19 2.73 -14.52 -7.74
C PRO A 19 2.14 -13.56 -8.79
N LYS A 20 1.51 -14.12 -9.83
CA LYS A 20 0.92 -13.35 -10.93
C LYS A 20 -0.22 -12.50 -10.38
N ARG A 21 0.10 -11.24 -10.11
CA ARG A 21 -0.87 -10.22 -9.71
C ARG A 21 -1.85 -10.02 -10.87
N LYS A 22 -3.17 -10.06 -10.61
CA LYS A 22 -4.15 -9.58 -11.60
C LYS A 22 -3.89 -8.09 -11.78
N ALA A 23 -3.28 -7.70 -12.90
CA ALA A 23 -3.01 -6.31 -13.18
C ALA A 23 -4.35 -5.58 -13.34
N SER A 24 -4.72 -4.74 -12.39
CA SER A 24 -5.71 -3.70 -12.64
C SER A 24 -5.11 -2.73 -13.65
N LEU A 25 -5.90 -2.36 -14.66
CA LEU A 25 -5.53 -1.35 -15.66
C LEU A 25 -5.71 0.06 -15.09
N ASP A 26 -6.43 0.20 -13.97
CA ASP A 26 -6.69 1.47 -13.31
C ASP A 26 -5.52 1.91 -12.43
N PHE A 27 -5.14 3.18 -12.55
CA PHE A 27 -4.07 3.79 -11.78
C PHE A 27 -4.51 5.13 -11.17
N VAL A 28 -3.75 5.58 -10.18
CA VAL A 28 -3.89 6.90 -9.55
C VAL A 28 -2.54 7.61 -9.64
N VAL A 29 -2.58 8.91 -9.92
CA VAL A 29 -1.40 9.77 -9.94
C VAL A 29 -1.40 10.63 -8.68
N LYS A 30 -0.45 10.39 -7.78
CA LYS A 30 -0.21 11.23 -6.61
C LYS A 30 0.75 12.34 -7.00
N LYS A 31 0.33 13.59 -6.80
CA LYS A 31 1.11 14.81 -7.11
C LYS A 31 1.30 15.66 -5.85
N ILE A 32 2.34 16.47 -5.87
CA ILE A 32 2.55 17.50 -4.85
C ILE A 32 1.53 18.63 -5.09
N ARG A 33 1.00 19.17 -4.00
CA ARG A 33 0.11 20.33 -4.08
C ARG A 33 0.87 21.58 -4.52
N GLU A 34 0.30 22.29 -5.50
CA GLU A 34 0.91 23.48 -6.09
C GLU A 34 0.89 24.71 -5.16
N ASP A 35 -0.02 24.72 -4.17
CA ASP A 35 -0.21 25.84 -3.23
C ASP A 35 0.72 25.79 -2.01
N LEU A 36 1.70 24.88 -2.00
CA LEU A 36 2.68 24.77 -0.93
C LEU A 36 3.75 25.86 -1.01
N SER A 37 4.21 26.33 0.15
CA SER A 37 5.42 27.15 0.24
C SER A 37 6.64 26.37 -0.24
N LEU A 38 7.68 27.05 -0.74
CA LEU A 38 8.90 26.41 -1.27
C LEU A 38 9.51 25.37 -0.31
N SER A 39 9.66 25.71 0.97
CA SER A 39 10.20 24.80 1.99
C SER A 39 9.33 23.56 2.24
N ARG A 40 8.01 23.68 2.14
CA ARG A 40 7.08 22.54 2.26
C ARG A 40 7.07 21.71 0.98
N HIS A 41 7.23 22.36 -0.16
CA HIS A 41 7.32 21.72 -1.45
C HIS A 41 8.57 20.82 -1.56
N GLU A 42 9.74 21.31 -1.15
CA GLU A 42 10.98 20.52 -1.11
C GLU A 42 10.86 19.29 -0.21
N ARG A 43 10.24 19.46 0.97
CA ARG A 43 9.95 18.33 1.87
C ARG A 43 9.00 17.32 1.22
N ALA A 44 7.90 17.79 0.63
CA ALA A 44 6.94 16.93 -0.06
C ALA A 44 7.59 16.17 -1.23
N LEU A 45 8.53 16.79 -1.94
CA LEU A 45 9.31 16.14 -2.99
C LEU A 45 10.20 15.03 -2.44
N SER A 46 10.91 15.31 -1.34
CA SER A 46 11.72 14.31 -0.65
C SER A 46 10.88 13.13 -0.14
N ASP A 47 9.71 13.41 0.44
CA ASP A 47 8.78 12.39 0.94
C ASP A 47 8.24 11.53 -0.21
N LEU A 48 7.86 12.16 -1.33
CA LEU A 48 7.37 11.45 -2.52
C LEU A 48 8.45 10.56 -3.13
N LYS A 49 9.72 11.02 -3.17
CA LYS A 49 10.86 10.21 -3.61
C LYS A 49 11.11 9.03 -2.67
N HIS A 50 11.05 9.25 -1.36
CA HIS A 50 11.17 8.17 -0.36
C HIS A 50 10.07 7.13 -0.53
N GLU A 51 8.83 7.56 -0.71
CA GLU A 51 7.69 6.67 -0.95
C GLU A 51 7.88 5.86 -2.24
N ALA A 52 8.32 6.50 -3.33
CA ALA A 52 8.63 5.81 -4.59
C ALA A 52 9.69 4.71 -4.37
N ASN A 53 10.78 5.03 -3.68
CA ASN A 53 11.84 4.08 -3.39
C ASN A 53 11.35 2.91 -2.53
N LEU A 54 10.58 3.21 -1.47
CA LEU A 54 9.99 2.21 -0.60
C LEU A 54 9.06 1.26 -1.37
N LEU A 55 8.19 1.80 -2.24
CA LEU A 55 7.29 0.99 -3.05
C LEU A 55 8.04 0.15 -4.12
N LYS A 56 9.17 0.62 -4.66
CA LYS A 56 10.03 -0.17 -5.57
C LYS A 56 10.56 -1.44 -4.90
N CYS A 57 10.80 -1.39 -3.59
CA CYS A 57 11.38 -2.50 -2.84
C CYS A 57 10.36 -3.57 -2.46
N PHE A 58 9.06 -3.27 -2.54
CA PHE A 58 8.00 -4.19 -2.15
C PHE A 58 7.30 -4.80 -3.38
N SER A 59 7.31 -6.13 -3.45
CA SER A 59 6.67 -6.91 -4.50
C SER A 59 5.76 -7.95 -3.85
N HIS A 60 4.57 -7.52 -3.43
CA HIS A 60 3.58 -8.35 -2.77
C HIS A 60 2.18 -8.12 -3.36
N GLN A 61 1.34 -9.17 -3.42
CA GLN A 61 0.01 -9.08 -4.05
C GLN A 61 -0.95 -8.11 -3.33
N ASN A 62 -0.79 -7.97 -2.01
CA ASN A 62 -1.63 -7.15 -1.13
C ASN A 62 -0.97 -5.80 -0.74
N ILE A 63 0.15 -5.43 -1.36
CA ILE A 63 0.79 -4.11 -1.18
C ILE A 63 0.63 -3.34 -2.48
N ILE A 64 0.09 -2.11 -2.43
CA ILE A 64 -0.08 -1.22 -3.59
C ILE A 64 1.20 -1.19 -4.44
N ALA A 65 1.08 -1.51 -5.73
CA ALA A 65 2.22 -1.48 -6.63
C ALA A 65 2.53 -0.05 -7.09
N LEU A 66 3.83 0.27 -7.14
CA LEU A 66 4.32 1.36 -7.96
C LEU A 66 4.30 0.96 -9.44
N ARG A 67 3.73 1.80 -10.29
CA ARG A 67 3.79 1.67 -11.75
C ARG A 67 4.89 2.53 -12.34
N ASN A 68 4.94 3.80 -11.96
CA ASN A 68 5.95 4.73 -12.42
C ASN A 68 6.24 5.81 -11.37
N TYR A 69 7.42 6.40 -11.45
CA TYR A 69 7.78 7.62 -10.72
C TYR A 69 8.45 8.57 -11.70
N GLU A 70 7.86 9.74 -11.87
CA GLU A 70 8.34 10.76 -12.81
C GLU A 70 8.82 11.98 -12.03
N THR A 71 10.00 12.47 -12.39
CA THR A 71 10.55 13.73 -11.91
C THR A 71 11.04 14.50 -13.11
N ASN A 72 10.40 15.62 -13.43
CA ASN A 72 10.92 16.50 -14.47
C ASN A 72 12.14 17.24 -13.92
N GLU A 73 13.28 17.10 -14.60
CA GLU A 73 14.52 17.84 -14.26
C GLU A 73 14.37 19.36 -14.51
N VAL A 74 13.40 19.75 -15.34
CA VAL A 74 13.17 21.14 -15.76
C VAL A 74 12.48 21.99 -14.68
N GLY A 75 11.92 21.36 -13.64
CA GLY A 75 11.35 22.11 -12.51
C GLY A 75 11.01 21.22 -11.31
N PRO A 76 11.31 21.64 -10.07
CA PRO A 76 11.07 20.85 -8.86
C PRO A 76 9.59 20.58 -8.56
N ARG A 77 8.66 21.15 -9.35
CA ARG A 77 7.21 21.13 -9.10
C ARG A 77 6.47 19.95 -9.73
N ASP A 78 7.10 19.22 -10.66
CA ASP A 78 6.40 18.22 -11.47
C ASP A 78 6.78 16.79 -11.10
N ALA A 79 6.97 16.50 -9.81
CA ALA A 79 7.13 15.13 -9.37
C ALA A 79 5.77 14.45 -9.22
N SER A 80 5.65 13.25 -9.80
CA SER A 80 4.44 12.46 -9.71
C SER A 80 4.72 10.98 -9.48
N LEU A 81 3.80 10.33 -8.78
CA LEU A 81 3.87 8.93 -8.44
C LEU A 81 2.64 8.23 -9.02
N VAL A 82 2.85 7.30 -9.94
CA VAL A 82 1.78 6.51 -10.55
C VAL A 82 1.69 5.18 -9.81
N ILE A 83 0.59 4.96 -9.10
CA ILE A 83 0.34 3.77 -8.30
C ILE A 83 -0.94 3.05 -8.73
N GLU A 84 -1.07 1.80 -8.34
CA GLU A 84 -2.30 1.03 -8.49
C GLU A 84 -3.50 1.71 -7.81
N ARG A 85 -4.64 1.73 -8.50
CA ARG A 85 -5.90 2.25 -7.93
C ARG A 85 -6.52 1.23 -6.98
N VAL A 86 -6.83 1.69 -5.76
CA VAL A 86 -7.69 0.97 -4.81
C VAL A 86 -9.07 1.64 -4.81
N SER A 87 -10.12 0.87 -5.06
CA SER A 87 -11.48 1.42 -5.23
C SER A 87 -12.10 1.96 -3.96
N ILE A 88 -11.79 1.36 -2.80
CA ILE A 88 -12.33 1.71 -1.49
C ILE A 88 -11.25 1.48 -0.43
N ASP A 89 -11.10 2.40 0.50
CA ASP A 89 -10.20 2.22 1.63
C ASP A 89 -10.89 1.44 2.77
N LEU A 90 -10.09 0.92 3.71
CA LEU A 90 -10.65 0.17 4.85
C LEU A 90 -11.47 1.05 5.79
N LYS A 91 -11.20 2.36 5.84
CA LYS A 91 -11.89 3.31 6.71
C LYS A 91 -13.34 3.51 6.26
N GLU A 92 -13.59 3.53 4.95
CA GLU A 92 -14.90 3.58 4.33
C GLU A 92 -15.58 2.20 4.35
N GLN A 93 -14.81 1.12 4.19
CA GLN A 93 -15.35 -0.24 4.11
C GLN A 93 -15.90 -0.75 5.45
N ILE A 94 -15.29 -0.38 6.59
CA ILE A 94 -15.71 -0.84 7.93
C ILE A 94 -17.13 -0.37 8.30
N PRO A 95 -17.50 0.92 8.17
CA PRO A 95 -18.86 1.39 8.36
C PRO A 95 -19.90 0.68 7.49
N ILE A 96 -19.55 0.37 6.22
CA ILE A 96 -20.43 -0.38 5.32
C ILE A 96 -20.74 -1.76 5.92
N TRP A 97 -19.72 -2.49 6.37
CA TRP A 97 -19.94 -3.78 7.01
C TRP A 97 -20.79 -3.68 8.27
N LYS A 98 -20.62 -2.64 9.10
CA LYS A 98 -21.45 -2.44 10.29
C LYS A 98 -22.92 -2.20 9.90
N SER A 99 -23.16 -1.41 8.86
CA SER A 99 -24.51 -1.20 8.32
C SER A 99 -25.11 -2.50 7.81
N ASP A 100 -24.33 -3.30 7.09
CA ASP A 100 -24.78 -4.59 6.57
C ASP A 100 -25.09 -5.59 7.70
N GLU A 101 -24.30 -5.61 8.77
CA GLU A 101 -24.59 -6.43 9.96
C GLU A 101 -25.92 -6.05 10.61
N VAL A 102 -26.22 -4.76 10.72
CA VAL A 102 -27.50 -4.28 11.27
C VAL A 102 -28.66 -4.72 10.38
N LYS A 103 -28.52 -4.60 9.05
CA LYS A 103 -29.56 -5.04 8.09
C LYS A 103 -29.82 -6.54 8.16
N ILE A 104 -28.78 -7.35 8.36
CA ILE A 104 -28.90 -8.80 8.50
C ILE A 104 -29.53 -9.16 9.86
N GLY A 105 -29.21 -8.41 10.92
CA GLY A 105 -29.56 -8.72 12.30
C GLY A 105 -30.95 -8.29 12.79
N VAL A 106 -31.86 -7.83 11.92
CA VAL A 106 -33.16 -7.25 12.30
C VAL A 106 -34.05 -8.24 13.09
N ASN A 107 -33.80 -9.55 13.05
CA ASN A 107 -34.43 -10.48 13.99
C ASN A 107 -33.65 -11.80 14.16
N LYS A 108 -32.79 -11.91 15.19
CA LYS A 108 -31.95 -13.11 15.44
C LYS A 108 -32.76 -14.39 15.75
N LEU A 109 -33.97 -14.26 16.28
CA LEU A 109 -34.85 -15.39 16.62
C LEU A 109 -35.62 -15.95 15.42
N LEU A 110 -35.79 -15.16 14.36
CA LEU A 110 -36.49 -15.50 13.12
C LEU A 110 -35.52 -15.40 11.92
N GLU A 111 -34.23 -15.63 12.17
CA GLU A 111 -33.19 -15.48 11.15
C GLU A 111 -33.38 -16.54 10.06
N SER A 112 -33.75 -16.08 8.87
CA SER A 112 -33.89 -16.94 7.68
C SER A 112 -32.54 -17.58 7.31
N THR A 113 -32.58 -18.74 6.65
CA THR A 113 -31.39 -19.40 6.10
C THR A 113 -30.56 -18.46 5.22
N LEU A 114 -31.23 -17.57 4.47
CA LEU A 114 -30.61 -16.57 3.62
C LEU A 114 -29.82 -15.53 4.43
N GLN A 115 -30.37 -15.03 5.54
CA GLN A 115 -29.67 -14.10 6.44
C GLN A 115 -28.45 -14.75 7.09
N LYS A 116 -28.56 -16.02 7.51
CA LYS A 116 -27.43 -16.79 8.05
C LYS A 116 -26.29 -16.91 7.04
N GLU A 117 -26.62 -17.20 5.77
CA GLU A 117 -25.62 -17.29 4.71
C GLU A 117 -25.00 -15.92 4.42
N GLN A 118 -25.79 -14.84 4.33
CA GLN A 118 -25.26 -13.49 4.16
C GLN A 118 -24.29 -13.08 5.28
N ARG A 119 -24.63 -13.41 6.54
CA ARG A 119 -23.76 -13.17 7.69
C ARG A 119 -22.46 -13.94 7.60
N LYS A 120 -22.53 -15.22 7.23
CA LYS A 120 -21.35 -16.08 7.01
C LYS A 120 -20.46 -15.50 5.92
N GLN A 121 -21.02 -15.09 4.80
CA GLN A 121 -20.27 -14.47 3.70
C GLN A 121 -19.59 -13.17 4.14
N LEU A 122 -20.28 -12.33 4.89
CA LEU A 122 -19.69 -11.10 5.44
C LEU A 122 -18.54 -11.40 6.41
N GLN A 123 -18.70 -12.39 7.28
CA GLN A 123 -17.65 -12.82 8.22
C GLN A 123 -16.42 -13.37 7.46
N MET A 124 -16.64 -14.18 6.43
CA MET A 124 -15.57 -14.71 5.58
C MET A 124 -14.82 -13.60 4.86
N LYS A 125 -15.51 -12.56 4.35
CA LYS A 125 -14.87 -11.38 3.74
C LYS A 125 -13.97 -10.65 4.74
N LYS A 126 -14.46 -10.40 5.95
CA LYS A 126 -13.67 -9.74 7.02
C LYS A 126 -12.43 -10.56 7.38
N MET A 127 -12.59 -11.87 7.54
CA MET A 127 -11.49 -12.78 7.89
C MET A 127 -10.45 -12.89 6.76
N LYS A 128 -10.90 -12.90 5.51
CA LYS A 128 -10.01 -12.85 4.34
C LYS A 128 -9.15 -11.59 4.33
N ILE A 129 -9.74 -10.42 4.57
CA ILE A 129 -9.00 -9.15 4.62
C ILE A 129 -8.01 -9.13 5.80
N ALA A 130 -8.41 -9.63 6.96
CA ALA A 130 -7.50 -9.75 8.10
C ALA A 130 -6.30 -10.65 7.77
N TYR A 131 -6.55 -11.79 7.12
CA TYR A 131 -5.50 -12.68 6.63
C TYR A 131 -4.57 -11.99 5.62
N GLU A 132 -5.13 -11.28 4.63
CA GLU A 132 -4.35 -10.53 3.63
C GLU A 132 -3.44 -9.47 4.27
N ILE A 133 -3.93 -8.77 5.31
CA ILE A 133 -3.13 -7.81 6.08
C ILE A 133 -2.04 -8.52 6.87
N SER A 134 -2.35 -9.63 7.56
CA SER A 134 -1.36 -10.40 8.31
C SER A 134 -0.25 -10.94 7.41
N ASP A 135 -0.60 -11.43 6.22
CA ASP A 135 0.34 -11.90 5.19
C ASP A 135 1.29 -10.77 4.75
N VAL A 136 0.77 -9.56 4.52
CA VAL A 136 1.58 -8.36 4.23
C VAL A 136 2.55 -8.05 5.38
N LEU A 137 2.09 -8.11 6.62
CA LEU A 137 2.93 -7.80 7.78
C LEU A 137 4.08 -8.81 7.92
N VAL A 138 3.83 -10.09 7.69
CA VAL A 138 4.86 -11.14 7.65
C VAL A 138 5.86 -10.87 6.52
N TYR A 139 5.36 -10.55 5.32
CA TYR A 139 6.21 -10.18 4.19
C TYR A 139 7.11 -8.97 4.51
N LEU A 140 6.55 -7.88 5.03
CA LEU A 140 7.30 -6.68 5.40
C LEU A 140 8.36 -6.98 6.46
N HIS A 141 8.01 -7.80 7.46
CA HIS A 141 8.97 -8.24 8.47
C HIS A 141 10.13 -9.03 7.86
N SER A 142 9.86 -9.93 6.91
CA SER A 142 10.89 -10.71 6.21
C SER A 142 11.86 -9.84 5.39
N LYS A 143 11.37 -8.72 4.84
CA LYS A 143 12.19 -7.78 4.07
C LYS A 143 13.02 -6.86 4.96
N ARG A 144 12.56 -6.56 6.18
CA ARG A 144 13.30 -5.76 7.16
C ARG A 144 14.61 -6.41 7.62
N GLN A 145 14.67 -7.75 7.66
CA GLN A 145 15.86 -8.48 8.11
C GLN A 145 17.07 -8.39 7.16
N VAL A 146 16.91 -7.86 5.94
CA VAL A 146 18.02 -7.72 4.96
C VAL A 146 18.82 -6.42 5.15
N SER A 147 18.33 -5.45 5.93
CA SER A 147 19.02 -4.17 6.19
C SER A 147 19.89 -4.18 7.47
N SER A 148 19.79 -5.21 8.32
CA SER A 148 20.57 -5.26 9.57
C SER A 148 22.02 -5.71 9.42
N THR A 149 22.44 -6.26 8.27
CA THR A 149 23.84 -6.67 8.05
C THR A 149 24.78 -5.55 7.59
N SER A 150 24.28 -4.33 7.36
CA SER A 150 25.14 -3.17 7.04
C SER A 150 25.46 -2.29 8.25
N PHE A 151 24.96 -2.62 9.45
CA PHE A 151 25.20 -1.84 10.66
C PHE A 151 26.44 -2.29 11.47
N LEU A 152 27.14 -3.34 11.04
CA LEU A 152 28.32 -3.87 11.75
C LEU A 152 29.68 -3.49 11.11
N HIS A 153 29.69 -2.66 10.07
CA HIS A 153 30.94 -2.12 9.49
C HIS A 153 31.20 -0.64 9.80
N LEU A 154 30.44 -0.08 10.76
CA LEU A 154 30.56 1.30 11.24
C LEU A 154 30.69 1.37 12.78
N LEU A 155 31.40 0.40 13.33
CA LEU A 155 32.12 0.52 14.61
C LEU A 155 33.59 0.21 14.34
#